data_AF-A0A919JB43-F1
#
_entry.id   AF-A0A919JB43-F1
#
_cell.length_a   1.000
_cell.length_b   1.000
_cell.length_c   1.000
_cell.angle_alpha   90.00
_cell.angle_beta   90.00
_cell.angle_gamma   90.00
#
_symmetry.space_group_name_H-M   'P 1'
#
loop_
_entity.id
_entity.type
_entity.pdbx_description
1 polymer ?
#
loop_
_entity_poly.entity_id
_entity_poly.type
_entity_poly.pdbx_seq_one_letter_code
_entity_poly.pdbx_strand_id
1 'polypeptide(L)'
;MRLYYRGREAVVTSELFVRRQTSPRQFAIRELQNVRIAVPGGLVEALFRSQLSTREWALWADYRGRPVALYSSPDERVFNQVVRALRRALEEVEPWDLQAA
;
A
#
# COMPACT_ATOMS: atom_id res chain seq x y z
N MET A 1 -16.87 -2.44 8.30
CA MET A 1 -15.74 -1.63 7.82
C MET A 1 -14.97 -0.98 8.98
N ARG A 2 -13.77 -1.48 9.29
CA ARG A 2 -12.87 -0.90 10.31
C ARG A 2 -11.92 0.11 9.67
N LEU A 3 -11.65 1.23 10.34
CA LEU A 3 -10.74 2.28 9.84
C LEU A 3 -9.41 2.20 10.59
N TYR A 4 -8.31 1.96 9.87
CA TYR A 4 -6.96 1.83 10.42
C TYR A 4 -6.13 3.11 10.28
N TYR A 5 -6.37 3.87 9.21
CA TYR A 5 -5.70 5.14 8.97
C TYR A 5 -6.59 6.06 8.12
N ARG A 6 -6.58 7.35 8.44
CA ARG A 6 -7.22 8.39 7.62
C ARG A 6 -6.36 9.64 7.63
N GLY A 7 -5.75 9.94 6.50
CA GLY A 7 -4.99 11.15 6.27
C GLY A 7 -5.51 11.92 5.06
N ARG A 8 -4.83 13.03 4.77
CA ARG A 8 -5.07 13.84 3.57
C ARG A 8 -4.79 13.05 2.29
N GLU A 9 -3.78 12.18 2.34
CA GLU A 9 -3.21 11.54 1.15
C GLU A 9 -3.58 10.06 1.00
N ALA A 10 -3.92 9.39 2.10
CA ALA A 10 -4.30 7.99 2.09
C ALA A 10 -5.39 7.69 3.13
N VAL A 11 -6.20 6.69 2.85
CA VAL A 11 -7.16 6.10 3.80
C VAL A 11 -7.02 4.59 3.72
N VAL A 12 -6.92 3.94 4.88
CA VAL A 12 -6.81 2.49 4.98
C VAL A 12 -7.95 1.99 5.84
N THR A 13 -8.80 1.15 5.24
CA THR A 13 -9.86 0.42 5.94
C THR A 13 -9.57 -1.07 5.90
N SER A 14 -10.41 -1.87 6.56
CA SER A 14 -10.39 -3.34 6.49
C SER A 14 -10.66 -3.89 5.07
N GLU A 15 -11.21 -3.07 4.16
CA GLU A 15 -11.66 -3.50 2.84
C GLU A 15 -10.92 -2.79 1.70
N LEU A 16 -10.55 -1.52 1.90
CA LEU A 16 -9.99 -0.66 0.86
C LEU A 16 -8.74 0.09 1.33
N PHE A 17 -7.76 0.15 0.44
CA PHE A 17 -6.71 1.14 0.44
C PHE A 17 -7.06 2.24 -0.57
N VAL A 18 -7.24 3.48 -0.10
CA VAL A 18 -7.55 4.63 -0.95
C VAL A 18 -6.36 5.58 -0.97
N ARG A 19 -5.72 5.73 -2.12
CA ARG A 19 -4.77 6.81 -2.40
C ARG A 19 -5.54 8.04 -2.89
N ARG A 20 -5.25 9.20 -2.32
CA ARG A 20 -5.88 10.51 -2.65
C ARG A 20 -4.94 11.53 -3.27
N GLN A 21 -3.69 11.15 -3.55
CA GLN A 21 -2.68 11.98 -4.22
C GLN A 21 -3.06 12.23 -5.71
N THR A 22 -2.10 12.74 -6.51
CA THR A 22 -2.22 13.21 -7.90
C THR A 22 -3.03 12.32 -8.86
N SER A 23 -3.20 11.03 -8.56
CA SER A 23 -4.23 10.19 -9.17
C SER A 23 -4.95 9.37 -8.09
N PRO A 24 -6.18 9.77 -7.72
CA PRO A 24 -6.97 9.06 -6.73
C PRO A 24 -7.26 7.64 -7.21
N ARG A 25 -6.91 6.64 -6.40
CA ARG A 25 -7.11 5.23 -6.75
C ARG A 25 -7.47 4.44 -5.51
N GLN A 26 -8.33 3.46 -5.70
CA GLN A 26 -8.76 2.55 -4.64
C GLN A 26 -8.30 1.14 -4.99
N PHE A 27 -7.88 0.40 -3.98
CA PHE A 27 -7.43 -0.98 -4.11
C PHE A 27 -8.13 -1.82 -3.04
N ALA A 28 -8.74 -2.94 -3.43
CA ALA A 28 -9.32 -3.88 -2.48
C ALA A 28 -8.20 -4.58 -1.70
N ILE A 29 -8.24 -4.53 -0.37
CA ILE A 29 -7.21 -5.11 0.50
C ILE A 29 -7.02 -6.60 0.21
N ARG A 30 -8.11 -7.32 -0.06
CA ARG A 30 -8.12 -8.75 -0.43
C ARG A 30 -7.40 -9.10 -1.72
N GLU A 31 -7.22 -8.13 -2.61
CA GLU A 31 -6.56 -8.33 -3.91
C GLU A 31 -5.10 -7.85 -3.90
N LEU A 32 -4.60 -7.34 -2.76
CA LEU A 32 -3.22 -6.91 -2.59
C LEU A 32 -2.35 -8.11 -2.19
N GLN A 33 -1.33 -8.37 -2.98
CA GLN A 33 -0.35 -9.44 -2.76
C GLN A 33 1.07 -8.86 -2.75
N ASN A 34 2.03 -9.59 -2.20
CA ASN A 34 3.46 -9.25 -2.23
C ASN A 34 3.77 -7.80 -1.82
N VAL A 35 3.13 -7.33 -0.74
CA VAL A 35 3.30 -5.95 -0.26
C VAL A 35 4.72 -5.74 0.23
N ARG A 36 5.42 -4.76 -0.36
CA ARG A 36 6.84 -4.49 -0.08
C ARG A 36 7.14 -2.99 -0.04
N ILE A 37 8.07 -2.63 0.85
CA ILE A 37 8.68 -1.30 0.87
C ILE A 37 9.86 -1.34 -0.10
N ALA A 38 9.86 -0.47 -1.10
CA ALA A 38 10.97 -0.34 -2.04
C ALA A 38 11.69 1.00 -1.80
N VAL A 39 13.01 0.93 -1.73
CA VAL A 39 13.90 2.08 -1.92
C VAL A 39 14.25 2.12 -3.42
N PRO A 40 14.33 3.28 -4.08
CA PRO A 40 14.54 3.33 -5.54
C PRO A 40 15.78 2.52 -5.97
N GLY A 41 15.61 1.51 -6.83
CA GLY A 41 16.76 0.66 -7.22
C GLY A 41 16.63 -0.19 -8.50
N GLY A 42 15.44 -0.48 -9.01
CA GLY A 42 15.21 -1.38 -10.16
C GLY A 42 14.73 -0.71 -11.45
N LEU A 43 14.81 -1.45 -12.57
CA LEU A 43 14.41 -0.99 -13.91
C LEU A 43 12.91 -0.67 -14.00
N VAL A 44 12.06 -1.47 -13.37
CA VAL A 44 10.61 -1.23 -13.32
C VAL A 44 10.33 0.06 -12.55
N GLU A 45 10.96 0.25 -11.39
CA GLU A 45 10.83 1.46 -10.58
C GLU A 45 11.42 2.71 -11.26
N ALA A 46 12.46 2.55 -12.09
CA ALA A 46 13.02 3.64 -12.89
C ALA A 46 12.02 4.21 -13.89
N LEU A 47 11.14 3.39 -14.47
CA LEU A 47 10.06 3.85 -15.35
C LEU A 47 8.98 4.62 -14.58
N PHE A 48 8.68 4.20 -13.35
CA PHE A 48 7.74 4.89 -12.45
C PHE A 48 8.33 6.15 -11.77
N ARG A 49 9.65 6.35 -11.87
CA ARG A 49 10.38 7.51 -11.32
C ARG A 49 9.90 8.85 -11.88
N SER A 50 9.32 8.88 -13.07
CA SER A 50 8.75 10.13 -13.63
C SER A 50 7.63 10.70 -12.75
N GLN A 51 6.99 9.86 -11.93
CA GLN A 51 5.90 10.26 -11.04
C GLN A 51 6.30 10.34 -9.56
N LEU A 52 7.46 9.78 -9.17
CA LEU A 52 7.90 9.66 -7.78
C LEU A 52 9.27 10.32 -7.60
N SER A 53 9.36 11.30 -6.69
CA SER A 53 10.64 11.96 -6.41
C SER A 53 11.67 10.96 -5.84
N THR A 54 12.94 11.10 -6.23
CA THR A 54 14.06 10.20 -5.88
C THR A 54 14.38 10.10 -4.38
N ARG A 55 13.66 10.82 -3.51
CA ARG A 55 13.79 10.78 -2.05
C ARG A 55 12.55 10.23 -1.33
N GLU A 56 11.56 9.73 -2.07
CA GLU A 56 10.32 9.24 -1.48
C GLU A 56 10.38 7.74 -1.19
N TRP A 57 9.91 7.36 0.00
CA TRP A 57 9.64 5.98 0.33
C TRP A 57 8.38 5.55 -0.41
N ALA A 58 8.41 4.39 -1.07
CA ALA A 58 7.29 3.89 -1.86
C ALA A 58 6.85 2.50 -1.39
N LEU A 59 5.54 2.34 -1.29
CA LEU A 59 4.85 1.09 -0.96
C LEU A 59 4.31 0.47 -2.23
N TRP A 60 4.74 -0.76 -2.50
CA TRP A 60 4.38 -1.52 -3.69
C TRP A 60 3.57 -2.75 -3.29
N ALA A 61 2.69 -3.17 -4.19
CA ALA A 61 1.97 -4.43 -4.10
C ALA A 61 1.67 -4.96 -5.50
N ASP A 62 1.47 -6.26 -5.60
CA ASP A 62 0.84 -6.86 -6.75
C ASP A 62 -0.67 -6.77 -6.59
N TYR A 63 -1.32 -6.07 -7.51
CA TYR A 63 -2.77 -5.91 -7.55
C TYR A 63 -3.30 -6.55 -8.82
N ARG A 64 -4.11 -7.61 -8.67
CA ARG A 64 -4.63 -8.40 -9.82
C ARG A 64 -3.51 -8.86 -10.77
N GLY A 65 -2.40 -9.33 -10.19
CA GLY A 65 -1.22 -9.80 -10.93
C GLY A 65 -0.37 -8.70 -11.59
N ARG A 66 -0.61 -7.43 -11.26
CA ARG A 66 0.18 -6.29 -11.79
C ARG A 66 0.86 -5.54 -10.65
N PRO A 67 2.17 -5.26 -10.72
CA PRO A 67 2.84 -4.44 -9.73
C PRO A 67 2.32 -3.01 -9.79
N VAL A 68 1.89 -2.47 -8.66
CA VAL A 68 1.37 -1.11 -8.51
C VAL A 68 1.98 -0.40 -7.30
N ALA A 69 2.30 0.89 -7.47
CA ALA A 69 2.65 1.76 -6.37
C ALA A 69 1.37 2.18 -5.63
N LEU A 70 1.17 1.66 -4.42
CA LEU A 70 0.01 1.97 -3.59
C LEU A 70 0.12 3.37 -2.99
N TYR A 71 1.30 3.74 -2.49
CA TYR A 71 1.52 4.99 -1.79
C TYR A 71 2.99 5.37 -1.81
N SER A 72 3.28 6.66 -1.92
CA SER A 72 4.60 7.21 -1.64
C SER A 72 4.48 8.40 -0.70
N SER A 73 5.51 8.60 0.11
CA SER A 73 5.63 9.79 0.95
C SER A 73 7.10 10.15 1.17
N PRO A 74 7.46 11.44 1.13
CA PRO A 74 8.76 11.90 1.61
C PRO A 74 8.84 11.91 3.15
N ASP A 75 7.70 11.93 3.85
CA ASP A 75 7.63 11.86 5.31
C ASP A 75 7.60 10.39 5.77
N GLU A 76 8.69 9.97 6.39
CA GLU A 76 8.87 8.62 6.93
C GLU A 76 7.86 8.28 8.04
N ARG A 77 7.47 9.24 8.88
CA ARG A 77 6.53 8.98 9.98
C ARG A 77 5.14 8.69 9.41
N VAL A 78 4.70 9.49 8.44
CA VAL A 78 3.44 9.26 7.74
C VAL A 78 3.48 7.94 6.97
N PHE A 79 4.58 7.68 6.26
CA PHE A 79 4.79 6.42 5.54
C PHE A 79 4.64 5.20 6.46
N ASN A 80 5.36 5.20 7.59
CA ASN A 80 5.34 4.10 8.54
C ASN A 80 3.96 3.91 9.20
N GLN A 81 3.19 4.98 9.42
CA GLN A 81 1.81 4.86 9.90
C GLN A 81 0.92 4.15 8.87
N VAL A 82 1.02 4.54 7.60
CA VAL A 82 0.24 3.93 6.51
C VAL A 82 0.62 2.46 6.32
N VAL A 83 1.91 2.12 6.36
CA VAL A 83 2.40 0.73 6.27
C VAL A 83 1.84 -0.11 7.41
N ARG A 84 1.91 0.39 8.66
CA ARG A 84 1.36 -0.32 9.83
C ARG A 84 -0.15 -0.52 9.73
N ALA A 85 -0.86 0.50 9.27
CA ALA A 85 -2.31 0.42 9.06
C ALA A 85 -2.69 -0.58 7.97
N LEU A 86 -1.95 -0.60 6.85
CA LEU A 86 -2.18 -1.56 5.78
C LEU A 86 -1.90 -2.99 6.25
N ARG A 87 -0.79 -3.19 6.97
CA ARG A 87 -0.46 -4.51 7.53
C ARG A 87 -1.56 -5.02 8.45
N ARG A 88 -2.10 -4.18 9.34
CA ARG A 88 -3.24 -4.52 10.20
C ARG A 88 -4.48 -4.91 9.40
N ALA A 89 -4.76 -4.20 8.30
CA ALA A 89 -5.89 -4.53 7.44
C ALA A 89 -5.69 -5.86 6.70
N LEU A 90 -4.46 -6.17 6.28
CA LEU A 90 -4.12 -7.45 5.65
C LEU A 90 -4.21 -8.61 6.65
N GLU A 91 -3.72 -8.43 7.89
CA GLU A 91 -3.84 -9.42 8.97
C GLU A 91 -5.30 -9.74 9.33
N GLU A 92 -6.24 -8.82 9.09
CA GLU A 92 -7.69 -9.06 9.26
C GLU A 92 -8.32 -9.78 8.06
N VAL A 93 -7.70 -9.68 6.88
CA VAL A 93 -8.16 -10.31 5.62
C VAL A 93 -7.58 -11.69 5.40
N GLU A 94 -6.41 -11.97 5.96
CA GLU A 94 -5.82 -13.30 6.15
C GLU A 94 -6.01 -13.77 7.62
N PRO A 95 -7.24 -13.89 8.12
CA PRO A 95 -7.47 -14.62 9.36
C PRO A 95 -7.30 -16.12 9.05
N TRP A 96 -6.57 -16.79 9.91
CA TRP A 96 -6.16 -18.20 9.90
C TRP A 96 -7.28 -19.25 9.76
N ASP A 97 -8.10 -19.18 8.71
CA ASP A 97 -8.93 -20.29 8.28
C ASP A 97 -8.03 -21.35 7.65
N LEU A 98 -7.38 -22.17 8.48
CA LEU A 98 -7.15 -23.61 8.32
C LEU A 98 -6.40 -24.17 9.55
N GLN A 99 -7.14 -24.75 10.51
CA GLN A 99 -6.80 -26.04 11.16
C GLN A 99 -7.98 -26.56 12.01
N ALA A 100 -9.00 -27.08 11.33
CA ALA A 100 -9.95 -28.05 11.89
C ALA A 100 -10.63 -28.84 10.76
N ALA A 101 -9.90 -29.80 10.17
CA ALA A 101 -10.43 -30.98 9.50
C ALA A 101 -9.33 -32.03 9.39
#